data_AF-A0A7C6FT94-F1
#
_entry.id   AF-A0A7C6FT94-F1
#
_cell.length_a   1.000
_cell.length_b   1.000
_cell.length_c   1.000
_cell.angle_alpha   90.00
_cell.angle_beta   90.00
_cell.angle_gamma   90.00
#
_symmetry.space_group_name_H-M   'P 1'
#
loop_
_entity.id
_entity.type
_entity.pdbx_description
1 polymer ?
#
loop_
_entity_poly.entity_id
_entity_poly.type
_entity_poly.pdbx_seq_one_letter_code
_entity_poly.pdbx_strand_id
1 'polypeptide(L)' 'MKKIECTSCKQELSPVETYVKFECPECEEIVYRCQKCRTFGHIYECKCGFKGP' A
#
# COMPACT_ATOMS: atom_id res chain seq x y z
N MET A 1 -7.56 2.41 17.98
CA MET A 1 -6.41 2.66 17.08
C MET A 1 -6.84 2.30 15.66
N LYS A 2 -6.82 3.24 14.70
CA LYS A 2 -7.11 2.93 13.30
C LYS A 2 -5.97 2.05 12.77
N LYS A 3 -6.27 0.80 12.43
CA LYS A 3 -5.34 -0.12 11.78
C LYS A 3 -5.41 0.15 10.28
N ILE A 4 -4.30 0.57 9.70
CA ILE A 4 -4.14 0.70 8.24
C ILE A 4 -3.30 -0.49 7.82
N GLU A 5 -3.61 -1.13 6.69
CA GLU A 5 -2.84 -2.29 6.19
C GLU A 5 -2.13 -1.95 4.89
N CYS A 6 -0.92 -2.49 4.71
CA CYS A 6 -0.18 -2.33 3.47
C CYS A 6 -0.78 -3.23 2.37
N THR A 7 -1.08 -2.68 1.20
CA THR A 7 -1.66 -3.43 0.08
C THR A 7 -0.69 -4.47 -0.52
N SER A 8 0.63 -4.28 -0.40
CA SER A 8 1.63 -5.26 -0.86
C SER A 8 1.82 -6.43 0.11
N CYS A 9 2.14 -6.15 1.38
CA CYS A 9 2.56 -7.19 2.34
C CYS A 9 1.47 -7.55 3.36
N LYS A 10 0.32 -6.86 3.34
CA LYS A 10 -0.79 -7.03 4.30
C LYS A 10 -0.37 -6.86 5.76
N GLN A 11 0.77 -6.20 6.01
CA GLN A 11 1.20 -5.87 7.35
C GLN A 11 0.44 -4.65 7.89
N GLU A 12 0.17 -4.67 9.18
CA GLU A 12 -0.38 -3.53 9.91
C GLU A 12 0.61 -2.37 9.90
N LEU A 13 0.20 -1.24 9.33
CA LEU A 13 0.90 0.03 9.34
C LEU A 13 0.60 0.74 10.65
N SER A 14 1.62 0.83 11.51
CA SER A 14 1.52 1.65 12.71
C SER A 14 1.48 3.14 12.34
N PRO A 15 0.79 4.00 13.11
CA PRO A 15 0.81 5.45 12.90
C PRO A 15 2.21 6.07 13.10
N VAL A 16 3.13 5.33 13.72
CA VAL A 16 4.54 5.70 13.91
C VAL A 16 5.40 5.31 12.68
N GLU A 17 4.96 4.33 11.90
CA GLU A 17 5.69 3.88 10.72
C GLU A 17 5.46 4.81 9.53
N THR A 18 6.51 5.02 8.74
CA THR A 18 6.42 5.82 7.53
C THR A 18 5.73 5.02 6.43
N TYR A 19 4.47 5.37 6.13
CA TYR A 19 3.71 4.82 5.00
C TYR A 19 3.29 5.93 4.06
N VAL A 20 2.95 5.56 2.82
CA VAL A 20 2.32 6.47 1.87
C VAL A 20 0.94 5.97 1.52
N LYS A 21 0.08 6.93 1.20
CA LYS A 21 -1.23 6.73 0.61
C LYS A 21 -1.24 7.41 -0.75
N PHE A 22 -1.75 6.72 -1.75
CA PHE A 22 -1.93 7.26 -3.10
C PHE A 22 -3.13 6.58 -3.76
N GLU A 23 -3.65 7.21 -4.80
CA GLU A 23 -4.82 6.72 -5.53
C GLU A 23 -4.36 5.76 -6.64
N CYS A 24 -5.05 4.65 -6.78
CA CYS A 24 -4.79 3.71 -7.87
C CYS A 24 -5.06 4.41 -9.23
N PRO A 25 -4.16 4.31 -10.22
CA PRO A 25 -4.36 4.96 -11.52
C PRO A 25 -5.49 4.36 -12.36
N GLU A 26 -5.99 3.17 -12.01
CA GLU A 26 -7.07 2.48 -12.73
C GLU A 26 -8.46 2.66 -12.09
N CYS A 27 -8.53 2.74 -10.76
CA CYS A 27 -9.82 2.70 -10.06
C CYS A 27 -9.94 3.74 -8.94
N GLU A 28 -8.94 4.63 -8.79
CA GLU A 28 -8.89 5.69 -7.78
C GLU A 28 -9.04 5.21 -6.32
N GLU A 29 -8.89 3.90 -6.07
CA GLU A 29 -8.90 3.38 -4.70
C GLU A 29 -7.63 3.83 -3.96
N ILE A 30 -7.80 4.13 -2.66
CA ILE A 30 -6.68 4.51 -1.81
C ILE A 30 -5.84 3.27 -1.50
N VAL A 31 -4.62 3.26 -2.02
CA VAL A 31 -3.61 2.23 -1.77
C VAL A 31 -2.66 2.73 -0.69
N TYR A 32 -2.41 1.89 0.31
CA TYR A 32 -1.45 2.18 1.38
C TYR A 32 -0.23 1.30 1.21
N ARG A 33 0.97 1.89 1.18
CA ARG A 33 2.22 1.13 1.07
C ARG A 33 3.22 1.51 2.14
N CYS A 34 3.74 0.48 2.80
CA CYS A 34 4.81 0.64 3.79
C CYS A 34 6.12 1.03 3.10
N GLN A 35 6.99 1.70 3.85
CA GLN A 35 8.32 2.07 3.36
C GLN A 35 9.10 0.84 2.88
N LYS A 36 9.05 -0.29 3.59
CA LYS A 36 9.76 -1.52 3.19
C LYS A 36 9.35 -1.97 1.79
N CYS A 37 8.06 -2.15 1.53
CA CYS A 37 7.59 -2.58 0.20
C CYS A 37 7.98 -1.60 -0.90
N ARG A 38 8.04 -0.30 -0.60
CA ARG A 38 8.53 0.72 -1.55
C ARG A 38 10.03 0.62 -1.79
N THR A 39 10.82 0.45 -0.74
CA THR A 39 12.28 0.31 -0.82
C THR A 39 12.67 -0.95 -1.59
N PHE A 40 11.96 -2.05 -1.36
CA PHE A 40 12.20 -3.32 -2.04
C PHE A 40 11.48 -3.45 -3.40
N GLY A 41 10.65 -2.48 -3.79
CA GLY A 41 9.89 -2.53 -5.06
C GLY A 41 8.94 -3.73 -5.16
N HIS A 42 8.32 -4.12 -4.04
CA HIS A 42 7.36 -5.24 -4.05
C HIS A 42 6.16 -4.91 -4.94
N ILE A 43 5.69 -5.85 -5.74
CA ILE A 43 4.48 -5.61 -6.53
C ILE A 43 3.29 -5.48 -5.55
N TYR A 44 2.47 -4.44 -5.69
CA TYR A 44 1.16 -4.35 -5.05
C TYR A 44 0.08 -4.71 -6.05
N GLU A 45 -0.91 -5.47 -5.61
CA GLU A 45 -2.11 -5.79 -6.37
C GLU A 45 -3.26 -4.94 -5.82
N CYS A 46 -3.78 -4.03 -6.63
CA CYS A 46 -4.98 -3.27 -6.30
C CYS A 46 -6.23 -4.15 -6.48
N LYS A 47 -7.35 -3.80 -5.84
CA LYS A 47 -8.61 -4.56 -5.96
C LYS A 47 -9.18 -4.61 -7.37
N CYS A 48 -8.84 -3.63 -8.22
CA CYS A 48 -9.20 -3.64 -9.64
C CYS A 48 -8.41 -4.65 -10.47
N GLY A 49 -7.37 -5.28 -9.92
CA GLY A 49 -6.48 -6.19 -10.63
C GLY A 49 -5.20 -5.53 -11.15
N PHE A 50 -5.04 -4.22 -10.98
CA PHE A 50 -3.81 -3.51 -11.33
C PHE A 50 -2.62 -3.98 -10.48
N LYS A 51 -1.51 -4.31 -11.14
CA LYS A 51 -0.24 -4.72 -10.51
C LYS A 51 0.82 -3.67 -10.75
N GLY A 52 1.14 -2.90 -9.70
CA GLY A 52 2.16 -1.86 -9.75
C GLY A 52 3.37 -2.17 -8.86
N PRO A 53 4.56 -1.65 -9.16
CA PRO A 53 5.73 -1.78 -8.30
C PRO A 53 5.66 -0.93 -7.03
#